data_AF-A0A3S5E1N4-F1
#
_entry.id   AF-A0A3S5E1N4-F1
#
_cell.length_a   1.000
_cell.length_b   1.000
_cell.length_c   1.000
_cell.angle_alpha   90.00
_cell.angle_beta   90.00
_cell.angle_gamma   90.00
#
_symmetry.space_group_name_H-M   'P 1'
#
loop_
_entity.id
_entity.type
_entity.pdbx_description
1 polymer ?
#
loop_
_entity_poly.entity_id
_entity_poly.type
_entity_poly.pdbx_seq_one_letter_code
_entity_poly.pdbx_strand_id
1 'polypeptide(L)'
;MADKDKTPRNRVVRNRQIKETVQRHNQSSARKAQKAAKADLKEANEELTKAKEAYEKAQEAFKAGKIDEEALENAKVKLRKSSRKAENCKKVKKKVKKTNPTIGQKARQTGRKITTRAGQEFLEAGLSKMIH
;
A
#
# COMPACT_ATOMS: atom_id res chain seq x y z
N MET A 1 -14.83 51.62 -0.84
CA MET A 1 -13.67 50.71 -0.75
C MET A 1 -14.07 49.39 -1.38
N ALA A 2 -13.61 49.09 -2.60
CA ALA A 2 -13.87 47.79 -3.22
C ALA A 2 -13.20 46.70 -2.37
N ASP A 3 -13.96 45.71 -1.93
CA ASP A 3 -13.44 44.53 -1.23
C ASP A 3 -12.25 43.99 -2.01
N LYS A 4 -11.04 44.21 -1.49
CA LYS A 4 -9.80 43.74 -2.11
C LYS A 4 -9.90 42.23 -2.37
N ASP A 5 -10.67 41.50 -1.59
CA ASP A 5 -10.94 40.07 -1.71
C ASP A 5 -11.80 39.64 -2.92
N LYS A 6 -12.48 40.56 -3.62
CA LYS A 6 -13.39 40.26 -4.74
C LYS A 6 -12.76 40.41 -6.12
N THR A 7 -11.55 40.96 -6.24
CA THR A 7 -10.89 41.09 -7.55
C THR A 7 -10.58 39.71 -8.16
N PRO A 8 -10.70 39.54 -9.48
CA PRO A 8 -10.42 38.26 -10.14
C PRO A 8 -9.02 37.71 -9.83
N ARG A 9 -8.02 38.60 -9.77
CA ARG A 9 -6.63 38.25 -9.43
C ARG A 9 -6.52 37.67 -8.02
N ASN A 10 -7.12 38.30 -7.02
CA ASN A 10 -7.05 37.82 -5.64
C ASN A 10 -7.81 36.50 -5.45
N ARG A 11 -8.91 36.29 -6.21
CA ARG A 11 -9.60 35.00 -6.26
C ARG A 11 -8.72 33.88 -6.83
N VAL A 12 -7.99 34.15 -7.92
CA VAL A 12 -7.05 33.18 -8.52
C VAL A 12 -5.91 32.82 -7.55
N VAL A 13 -5.32 33.82 -6.90
CA VAL A 13 -4.25 33.61 -5.90
C VAL A 13 -4.76 32.78 -4.73
N ARG A 14 -5.92 33.13 -4.16
CA ARG A 14 -6.54 32.37 -3.06
C ARG A 14 -6.81 30.92 -3.45
N ASN A 15 -7.38 30.70 -4.64
CA ASN A 15 -7.63 29.34 -5.16
C ASN A 15 -6.35 28.53 -5.32
N ARG A 16 -5.25 29.16 -5.75
CA ARG A 16 -3.94 28.50 -5.83
C ARG A 16 -3.42 28.11 -4.45
N GLN A 17 -3.47 29.01 -3.48
CA GLN A 17 -3.05 28.74 -2.10
C GLN A 17 -3.87 27.62 -1.46
N ILE A 18 -5.19 27.60 -1.67
CA ILE A 18 -6.07 26.51 -1.20
C ILE A 18 -5.65 25.18 -1.83
N LYS A 19 -5.45 25.14 -3.16
CA LYS A 19 -5.01 23.92 -3.87
C LYS A 19 -3.68 23.40 -3.33
N GLU A 20 -2.70 24.28 -3.14
CA GLU A 20 -1.38 23.90 -2.60
C GLU A 20 -1.48 23.38 -1.17
N THR A 21 -2.31 24.01 -0.33
CA THR A 21 -2.52 23.59 1.06
C THR A 21 -3.17 22.20 1.13
N VAL A 22 -4.22 21.98 0.34
CA VAL A 22 -4.89 20.66 0.22
C VAL A 22 -3.92 19.60 -0.31
N GLN A 23 -3.11 19.92 -1.32
CA GLN A 23 -2.10 19.01 -1.85
C GLN A 23 -1.05 18.63 -0.79
N ARG A 24 -0.53 19.62 -0.04
CA ARG A 24 0.43 19.38 1.05
C ARG A 24 -0.17 18.50 2.14
N HIS A 25 -1.41 18.79 2.57
CA HIS A 25 -2.11 17.97 3.55
C HIS A 25 -2.29 16.53 3.08
N ASN A 26 -2.79 16.33 1.86
CA ASN A 26 -3.00 15.00 1.29
C ASN A 26 -1.69 14.21 1.15
N GLN A 27 -0.60 14.89 0.76
CA GLN A 27 0.72 14.29 0.68
C GLN A 27 1.25 13.85 2.06
N SER A 28 1.06 14.68 3.08
CA SER A 28 1.44 14.36 4.46
C SER A 28 0.63 13.18 5.00
N SER A 29 -0.70 13.22 4.86
CA SER A 29 -1.60 12.15 5.29
C SER A 29 -1.27 10.82 4.59
N ALA A 30 -1.06 10.84 3.28
CA ALA A 30 -0.67 9.67 2.52
C ALA A 30 0.66 9.05 3.01
N ARG A 31 1.67 9.88 3.30
CA ARG A 31 2.95 9.41 3.85
C ARG A 31 2.78 8.78 5.23
N LYS A 32 2.00 9.40 6.12
CA LYS A 32 1.72 8.88 7.46
C LYS A 32 1.02 7.52 7.39
N ALA A 33 -0.04 7.41 6.58
CA ALA A 33 -0.78 6.16 6.39
C ALA A 33 0.10 5.04 5.80
N GLN A 34 0.90 5.35 4.77
CA GLN A 34 1.82 4.37 4.18
C GLN A 34 2.93 3.93 5.16
N LYS A 35 3.41 4.85 6.01
CA LYS A 35 4.41 4.54 7.04
C LYS A 35 3.84 3.62 8.11
N ALA A 36 2.64 3.91 8.62
CA ALA A 36 1.94 3.06 9.60
C ALA A 36 1.73 1.65 9.04
N ALA A 37 1.11 1.51 7.85
CA ALA A 37 0.88 0.21 7.25
C ALA A 37 2.16 -0.57 6.90
N LYS A 38 3.30 0.11 6.72
CA LYS A 38 4.61 -0.54 6.55
C LYS A 38 5.16 -1.04 7.89
N ALA A 39 4.96 -0.29 8.97
CA ALA A 39 5.34 -0.69 10.32
C ALA A 39 4.53 -1.92 10.77
N ASP A 40 3.21 -1.90 10.59
CA ASP A 40 2.32 -3.02 10.97
C ASP A 40 2.71 -4.33 10.25
N LEU A 41 3.09 -4.23 8.97
CA LEU A 41 3.57 -5.40 8.22
C LEU A 41 4.94 -5.88 8.73
N LYS A 42 5.81 -4.97 9.16
CA LYS A 42 7.13 -5.34 9.70
C LYS A 42 6.94 -6.12 11.00
N GLU A 43 6.13 -5.60 11.91
CA GLU A 43 5.81 -6.26 13.19
C GLU A 43 5.14 -7.62 12.97
N ALA A 44 4.15 -7.70 12.08
CA ALA A 44 3.48 -8.98 11.76
C ALA A 44 4.45 -10.02 11.14
N ASN A 45 5.44 -9.58 10.36
CA ASN A 45 6.47 -10.48 9.83
C ASN A 45 7.42 -10.95 10.93
N GLU A 46 7.80 -10.09 11.87
CA GLU A 46 8.62 -10.47 13.02
C GLU A 46 7.90 -11.50 13.90
N GLU A 47 6.60 -11.31 14.15
CA GLU A 47 5.76 -12.30 14.84
C GLU A 47 5.69 -13.63 14.10
N LEU A 48 5.55 -13.60 12.76
CA LEU A 48 5.55 -14.81 11.93
C LEU A 48 6.88 -15.55 12.02
N THR A 49 8.01 -14.85 11.99
CA THR A 49 9.34 -15.46 12.14
C THR A 49 9.47 -16.13 13.51
N LYS A 50 9.11 -15.43 14.59
CA LYS A 50 9.12 -16.01 15.95
C LYS A 50 8.20 -17.23 16.07
N ALA A 51 7.02 -17.19 15.44
CA ALA A 51 6.10 -18.31 15.47
C ALA A 51 6.60 -19.52 14.67
N LYS A 52 7.35 -19.31 13.59
CA LYS A 52 8.02 -20.38 12.84
C LYS A 52 9.10 -21.05 13.69
N GLU A 53 10.00 -20.26 14.27
CA GLU A 53 11.04 -20.77 15.16
C GLU A 53 10.46 -21.53 16.36
N ALA A 54 9.38 -21.02 16.96
CA ALA A 54 8.69 -21.70 18.05
C ALA A 54 8.05 -23.03 17.60
N TYR A 55 7.50 -23.08 16.38
CA TYR A 55 6.93 -24.31 15.84
C TYR A 55 8.00 -25.35 15.50
N GLU A 56 9.13 -24.94 14.93
CA GLU A 56 10.28 -25.81 14.66
C GLU A 56 10.82 -26.41 15.98
N LYS A 57 11.02 -25.59 17.01
CA LYS A 57 11.42 -26.07 18.34
C LYS A 57 10.39 -27.02 18.95
N ALA A 58 9.09 -26.73 18.78
CA ALA A 58 8.03 -27.63 19.24
C ALA A 58 8.05 -28.97 18.51
N GLN A 59 8.30 -28.98 17.19
CA GLN A 59 8.45 -30.23 16.43
C GLN A 59 9.65 -31.06 16.93
N GLU A 60 10.80 -30.43 17.17
CA GLU A 60 11.97 -31.11 17.73
C GLU A 60 11.71 -31.67 19.13
N ALA A 61 11.08 -30.88 20.00
CA ALA A 61 10.73 -31.30 21.35
C ALA A 61 9.70 -32.44 21.36
N PHE A 62 8.73 -32.44 20.43
CA PHE A 62 7.74 -33.50 20.29
C PHE A 62 8.39 -34.80 19.81
N LYS A 63 9.29 -34.73 18.80
CA LYS A 63 10.08 -35.88 18.36
C LYS A 63 10.96 -36.46 19.47
N ALA A 64 11.45 -35.60 20.36
CA ALA A 64 12.23 -36.00 21.54
C ALA A 64 11.36 -36.49 22.71
N GLY A 65 10.03 -36.55 22.58
CA GLY A 65 9.09 -36.95 23.63
C GLY A 65 9.03 -35.97 24.83
N LYS A 66 9.50 -34.73 24.66
CA LYS A 66 9.57 -33.72 25.73
C LYS A 66 8.30 -32.90 25.88
N ILE A 67 7.44 -32.89 24.85
CA ILE A 67 6.15 -32.19 24.86
C ILE A 67 5.07 -33.09 24.26
N ASP A 68 3.84 -32.85 24.68
CA ASP A 68 2.67 -33.58 24.20
C ASP A 68 2.13 -33.03 22.86
N GLU A 69 1.26 -33.80 22.21
CA GLU A 69 0.65 -33.42 20.93
C GLU A 69 -0.16 -32.12 21.03
N GLU A 70 -0.81 -31.87 22.17
CA GLU A 70 -1.55 -30.63 22.40
C GLU A 70 -0.64 -29.39 22.39
N ALA A 71 0.57 -29.50 22.93
CA ALA A 71 1.56 -28.42 22.91
C ALA A 71 2.06 -28.15 21.48
N LEU A 72 2.23 -29.19 20.67
CA LEU A 72 2.60 -29.08 19.26
C LEU A 72 1.48 -28.41 18.43
N GLU A 73 0.22 -28.81 18.62
CA GLU A 73 -0.91 -28.19 17.93
C GLU A 73 -1.10 -26.73 18.34
N ASN A 74 -0.89 -26.39 19.62
CA ASN A 74 -0.89 -25.00 20.06
C ASN A 74 0.16 -24.14 19.33
N ALA A 75 1.37 -24.67 19.11
CA ALA A 75 2.41 -23.99 18.33
C ALA A 75 2.00 -23.82 16.85
N LYS A 76 1.39 -24.86 16.26
CA LYS A 76 0.87 -24.82 14.87
C LYS A 76 -0.26 -23.81 14.70
N VAL A 77 -1.17 -23.71 15.66
CA VAL A 77 -2.24 -22.69 15.68
C VAL A 77 -1.65 -21.29 15.76
N LYS A 78 -0.64 -21.05 16.61
CA LYS A 78 0.07 -19.76 16.70
C LYS A 78 0.77 -19.40 15.38
N LEU A 79 1.38 -20.37 14.71
CA LEU A 79 1.97 -20.19 13.37
C LEU A 79 0.90 -19.81 12.33
N ARG A 80 -0.24 -20.49 12.31
CA ARG A 80 -1.35 -20.15 11.40
C ARG A 80 -1.90 -18.75 11.66
N LYS A 81 -2.08 -18.36 12.93
CA LYS A 81 -2.57 -17.03 13.32
C LYS A 81 -1.62 -15.92 12.87
N SER A 82 -0.31 -16.06 13.14
CA SER A 82 0.70 -15.08 12.73
C SER A 82 0.84 -14.99 11.21
N SER A 83 0.78 -16.12 10.50
CA SER A 83 0.76 -16.14 9.03
C SER A 83 -0.42 -15.35 8.45
N ARG A 84 -1.63 -15.60 8.96
CA ARG A 84 -2.84 -14.87 8.55
C ARG A 84 -2.74 -13.38 8.86
N LYS A 85 -2.16 -13.00 10.00
CA LYS A 85 -1.93 -11.59 10.36
C LYS A 85 -0.98 -10.91 9.37
N ALA A 86 0.14 -11.54 9.03
CA ALA A 86 1.09 -11.01 8.05
C ALA A 86 0.46 -10.85 6.65
N GLU A 87 -0.36 -11.81 6.20
CA GLU A 87 -1.10 -11.70 4.94
C GLU A 87 -2.09 -10.54 4.95
N ASN A 88 -2.84 -10.37 6.04
CA ASN A 88 -3.78 -9.27 6.20
C ASN A 88 -3.06 -7.92 6.17
N CYS A 89 -1.96 -7.76 6.92
CA CYS A 89 -1.15 -6.54 6.88
C CYS A 89 -0.59 -6.27 5.47
N LYS A 90 -0.21 -7.31 4.71
CA LYS A 90 0.23 -7.18 3.32
C LYS A 90 -0.90 -6.68 2.42
N LYS A 91 -2.12 -7.17 2.59
CA LYS A 91 -3.32 -6.70 1.87
C LYS A 91 -3.63 -5.24 2.23
N VAL A 92 -3.62 -4.89 3.51
CA VAL A 92 -3.83 -3.51 4.00
C VAL A 92 -2.80 -2.55 3.42
N LYS A 93 -1.50 -2.88 3.51
CA LYS A 93 -0.42 -2.06 2.93
C LYS A 93 -0.61 -1.82 1.44
N LYS A 94 -0.99 -2.85 0.68
CA LYS A 94 -1.29 -2.70 -0.77
C LYS A 94 -2.49 -1.78 -0.98
N LYS A 95 -3.56 -1.91 -0.19
CA LYS A 95 -4.77 -1.07 -0.28
C LYS A 95 -4.45 0.39 0.06
N VAL A 96 -3.74 0.65 1.16
CA VAL A 96 -3.31 1.99 1.57
C VAL A 96 -2.49 2.68 0.48
N LYS A 97 -1.55 1.98 -0.15
CA LYS A 97 -0.76 2.54 -1.26
C LYS A 97 -1.60 2.89 -2.49
N LYS A 98 -2.68 2.13 -2.75
CA LYS A 98 -3.60 2.39 -3.87
C LYS A 98 -4.54 3.56 -3.57
N THR A 99 -5.10 3.64 -2.37
CA THR A 99 -6.08 4.67 -1.98
C THR A 99 -5.44 6.00 -1.62
N ASN A 100 -4.22 5.97 -1.06
CA ASN A 100 -3.49 7.16 -0.64
C ASN A 100 -2.14 7.26 -1.38
N PRO A 101 -2.12 7.43 -2.72
CA PRO A 101 -0.88 7.55 -3.46
C PRO A 101 -0.24 8.92 -3.23
N THR A 102 1.08 8.94 -3.05
CA THR A 102 1.85 10.19 -2.99
C THR A 102 1.90 10.86 -4.37
N ILE A 103 2.20 12.15 -4.43
CA ILE A 103 2.33 12.93 -5.68
C ILE A 103 3.25 12.22 -6.70
N GLY A 104 4.42 11.75 -6.26
CA GLY A 104 5.34 11.01 -7.13
C GLY A 104 4.78 9.66 -7.62
N GLN A 105 3.96 8.99 -6.82
CA GLN A 105 3.26 7.76 -7.25
C GLN A 105 2.14 8.07 -8.24
N LYS A 106 1.38 9.15 -8.03
CA LYS A 106 0.37 9.63 -8.98
C LYS A 106 1.02 9.99 -10.32
N ALA A 107 2.12 10.73 -10.31
CA ALA A 107 2.84 11.09 -11.53
C ALA A 107 3.29 9.85 -12.32
N ARG A 108 3.88 8.85 -11.64
CA ARG A 108 4.26 7.57 -12.28
C ARG A 108 3.06 6.79 -12.82
N GLN A 109 1.94 6.77 -12.08
CA GLN A 109 0.70 6.12 -12.55
C GLN A 109 0.15 6.81 -13.79
N THR A 110 0.14 8.14 -13.82
CA THR A 110 -0.30 8.92 -14.99
C THR A 110 0.63 8.66 -16.18
N GLY A 111 1.95 8.73 -15.99
CA GLY A 111 2.91 8.41 -17.05
C GLY A 111 2.70 7.02 -17.63
N ARG A 112 2.51 6.00 -16.77
CA ARG A 112 2.22 4.64 -17.22
C ARG A 112 0.92 4.54 -18.02
N LYS A 113 -0.14 5.24 -17.60
CA LYS A 113 -1.43 5.28 -18.32
C LYS A 113 -1.30 5.92 -19.70
N ILE A 114 -0.53 7.00 -19.80
CA ILE A 114 -0.26 7.67 -21.08
C ILE A 114 0.48 6.72 -22.02
N THR A 115 1.54 6.06 -21.56
CA THR A 115 2.29 5.11 -22.39
C THR A 115 1.46 3.92 -22.84
N THR A 116 0.60 3.36 -21.97
CA THR A 116 -0.28 2.25 -22.36
C THR A 116 -1.32 2.67 -23.38
N ARG A 117 -1.89 3.87 -23.22
CA ARG A 117 -2.88 4.40 -24.16
C ARG A 117 -2.25 4.68 -25.53
N ALA A 118 -1.10 5.34 -25.56
CA ALA A 118 -0.38 5.58 -26.80
C ALA A 118 -0.05 4.26 -27.52
N GLY A 119 0.40 3.23 -26.78
CA GLY A 119 0.64 1.90 -27.36
C GLY A 119 -0.62 1.24 -27.94
N GLN A 120 -1.77 1.38 -27.29
CA GLN A 120 -3.06 0.91 -27.81
C GLN A 120 -3.46 1.65 -29.08
N GLU A 121 -3.35 2.98 -29.08
CA GLU A 121 -3.65 3.82 -30.25
C GLU A 121 -2.74 3.46 -31.44
N PHE A 122 -1.46 3.17 -31.20
CA PHE A 122 -0.54 2.68 -32.24
C PHE A 122 -0.93 1.30 -32.79
N LEU A 123 -1.34 0.37 -31.93
CA LEU A 123 -1.79 -0.96 -32.35
C LEU A 123 -3.10 -0.89 -33.15
N GLU A 124 -4.06 -0.09 -32.69
CA GLU A 124 -5.33 0.14 -33.39
C GLU A 124 -5.11 0.79 -34.76
N ALA A 125 -4.22 1.77 -34.86
CA ALA A 125 -3.85 2.39 -36.14
C ALA A 125 -3.11 1.42 -37.08
N GLY A 126 -2.26 0.55 -36.55
CA GLY A 126 -1.55 -0.48 -37.31
C GLY A 126 -2.49 -1.55 -37.86
N LEU A 127 -3.45 -2.01 -37.06
CA LEU A 127 -4.48 -2.97 -37.48
C LEU A 127 -5.47 -2.37 -38.48
N SER A 128 -5.88 -1.10 -38.28
CA SER A 128 -6.77 -0.41 -39.21
C SER A 128 -6.15 -0.24 -40.61
N LYS A 129 -4.82 -0.16 -40.71
CA LYS A 129 -4.09 -0.09 -41.99
C LYS A 129 -3.88 -1.44 -42.68
N MET A 130 -4.10 -2.58 -42.01
CA MET A 130 -4.01 -3.92 -42.63
C MET A 130 -5.34 -4.44 -43.17
N ILE A 131 -6.47 -3.79 -42.84
CA ILE A 131 -7.83 -4.21 -43.21
C ILE A 131 -8.34 -3.41 -44.44
N HIS A 132 -7.49 -2.60 -45.06
CA HIS A 132 -7.71 -1.94 -46.34
C HIS A 132 -6.60 -2.32 -47.32
#